data_AF-A0A3M8KA98-F1
#
_entry.id   AF-A0A3M8KA98-F1
#
_cell.length_a   1.000
_cell.length_b   1.000
_cell.length_c   1.000
_cell.angle_alpha   90.00
_cell.angle_beta   90.00
_cell.angle_gamma   90.00
#
_symmetry.space_group_name_H-M   'P 1'
#
loop_
_entity.id
_entity.type
_entity.pdbx_description
1 polymer ?
#
loop_
_entity_poly.entity_id
_entity_poly.type
_entity_poly.pdbx_seq_one_letter_code
_entity_poly.pdbx_strand_id
1 'polypeptide(L)'
;MSYRGLGELDLSAHRAWDTAAANLLAQAHSTEGVRFLTRSAERFLGKGAPGLQVAIPGGPASAWLSHPQPFTILDRHVSGLLGERVGYLVPSQTILLALPLSELDDLKWAKQASARTLVGEQLLSSPVTWTHGFPVEAPAPMLTHP
;
A
#
# COMPACT_ATOMS: atom_id res chain seq x y z
N MET A 1 -0.83 25.80 -27.08
CA MET A 1 -0.96 25.91 -25.62
C MET A 1 0.18 26.78 -25.10
N SER A 2 -0.07 27.69 -24.15
CA SER A 2 0.94 28.60 -23.61
C SER A 2 1.57 28.04 -22.32
N TYR A 3 2.79 28.49 -22.00
CA TYR A 3 3.51 28.11 -20.78
C TYR A 3 2.71 28.40 -19.50
N ARG A 4 1.90 29.47 -19.52
CA ARG A 4 0.98 29.84 -18.44
C ARG A 4 -0.15 28.82 -18.25
N GLY A 5 -0.76 28.34 -19.34
CA GLY A 5 -1.82 27.34 -19.27
C GLY A 5 -1.33 25.99 -18.76
N LEU A 6 -0.08 25.59 -19.09
CA LEU A 6 0.53 24.39 -18.53
C LEU A 6 0.84 24.54 -17.04
N GLY A 7 1.32 25.71 -16.60
CA GLY A 7 1.58 25.98 -15.17
C GLY A 7 0.30 26.01 -14.32
N GLU A 8 -0.79 26.60 -14.84
CA GLU A 8 -2.10 26.57 -14.16
C GLU A 8 -2.66 25.14 -14.06
N LEU A 9 -2.48 24.31 -15.11
CA LEU A 9 -2.85 22.90 -15.10
C LEU A 9 -2.04 22.08 -14.10
N ASP A 10 -0.72 22.24 -14.07
CA ASP A 10 0.16 21.53 -13.12
C ASP A 10 -0.18 21.86 -11.66
N LEU A 11 -0.39 23.14 -11.35
CA LEU A 11 -0.86 23.57 -10.04
C LEU A 11 -2.24 23.00 -9.70
N SER A 12 -3.13 22.88 -10.68
CA SER A 12 -4.46 22.30 -10.47
C SER A 12 -4.40 20.79 -10.22
N ALA A 13 -3.53 20.07 -10.93
CA ALA A 13 -3.31 18.64 -10.74
C ALA A 13 -2.69 18.35 -9.38
N HIS A 14 -1.68 19.12 -8.98
CA HIS A 14 -1.08 19.03 -7.66
C HIS A 14 -2.10 19.28 -6.55
N ARG A 15 -2.87 20.37 -6.64
CA ARG A 15 -3.94 20.66 -5.66
C ARG A 15 -5.02 19.58 -5.62
N ALA A 16 -5.39 19.02 -6.77
CA ALA A 16 -6.37 17.94 -6.83
C ALA A 16 -5.83 16.67 -6.12
N TRP A 17 -4.55 16.36 -6.29
CA TRP A 17 -3.89 15.23 -5.62
C TRP A 17 -3.79 15.44 -4.10
N ASP A 18 -3.40 16.64 -3.64
CA ASP A 18 -3.39 16.99 -2.21
C ASP A 18 -4.81 16.93 -1.61
N THR A 19 -5.81 17.43 -2.34
CA THR A 19 -7.21 17.39 -1.91
C THR A 19 -7.72 15.95 -1.81
N ALA A 20 -7.33 15.08 -2.74
CA ALA A 20 -7.66 13.66 -2.67
C ALA A 20 -7.05 13.00 -1.43
N ALA A 21 -5.80 13.33 -1.08
CA ALA A 21 -5.17 12.83 0.14
C ALA A 21 -5.87 13.33 1.41
N ALA A 22 -6.23 14.61 1.46
CA ALA A 22 -7.01 15.18 2.58
C ALA A 22 -8.37 14.48 2.74
N ASN A 23 -9.04 14.16 1.63
CA ASN A 23 -10.30 13.43 1.65
C ASN A 23 -10.13 11.99 2.17
N LEU A 24 -9.08 11.27 1.76
CA LEU A 24 -8.78 9.94 2.30
C LEU A 24 -8.60 9.96 3.81
N LEU A 25 -7.84 10.94 4.32
CA LEU A 25 -7.63 11.11 5.75
C LEU A 25 -8.94 11.41 6.47
N ALA A 26 -9.71 12.39 5.97
CA ALA A 26 -10.99 12.78 6.56
C ALA A 26 -11.98 11.62 6.64
N GLN A 27 -12.03 10.76 5.62
CA GLN A 27 -12.90 9.59 5.58
C GLN A 27 -12.48 8.48 6.55
N ALA A 28 -11.17 8.31 6.76
CA ALA A 28 -10.64 7.33 7.70
C ALA A 28 -10.60 7.82 9.15
N HIS A 29 -10.81 9.12 9.37
CA HIS A 29 -10.74 9.71 10.70
C HIS A 29 -11.92 9.27 11.59
N SER A 30 -11.60 9.06 12.85
CA SER A 30 -12.52 8.86 13.96
C SER A 30 -12.16 9.82 15.10
N THR A 31 -12.94 9.81 16.18
CA THR A 31 -12.67 10.59 17.39
C THR A 31 -11.30 10.32 18.01
N GLU A 32 -10.70 9.17 17.72
CA GLU A 32 -9.40 8.74 18.25
C GLU A 32 -8.25 8.86 17.23
N GLY A 33 -8.51 9.42 16.04
CA GLY A 33 -7.55 9.54 14.95
C GLY A 33 -7.90 8.67 13.75
N VAL A 34 -6.91 8.40 12.89
CA VAL A 34 -7.07 7.59 11.67
C VAL A 34 -7.34 6.13 12.05
N ARG A 35 -8.42 5.56 11.51
CA ARG A 35 -8.82 4.18 11.75
C ARG A 35 -8.33 3.26 10.64
N PHE A 36 -7.56 2.25 11.02
CA PHE A 36 -7.22 1.10 10.18
C PHE A 36 -7.94 -0.14 10.69
N LEU A 37 -8.49 -0.93 9.78
CA LEU A 37 -9.03 -2.24 10.07
C LEU A 37 -8.01 -3.27 9.63
N THR A 38 -7.58 -4.13 10.54
CA THR A 38 -6.59 -5.17 10.26
C THR A 38 -7.14 -6.54 10.59
N ARG A 39 -6.70 -7.54 9.84
CA ARG A 39 -6.90 -8.95 10.13
C ARG A 39 -5.69 -9.74 9.64
N SER A 40 -5.54 -10.98 10.09
CA SER A 40 -4.47 -11.85 9.61
C SER A 40 -4.48 -11.97 8.08
N ALA A 41 -3.30 -11.86 7.46
CA ALA A 41 -3.11 -12.07 6.02
C ALA A 41 -3.47 -13.50 5.59
N GLU A 42 -3.49 -14.47 6.52
CA GLU A 42 -3.94 -15.84 6.25
C GLU A 42 -5.34 -15.91 5.66
N ARG A 43 -6.21 -14.93 5.96
CA ARG A 43 -7.55 -14.86 5.38
C ARG A 43 -7.55 -14.71 3.86
N PHE A 44 -6.53 -14.09 3.30
CA PHE A 44 -6.37 -13.91 1.86
C PHE A 44 -5.29 -14.79 1.26
N LEU A 45 -4.17 -15.01 1.96
CA LEU A 45 -3.03 -15.79 1.47
C LEU A 45 -3.09 -17.26 1.87
N GLY A 46 -3.87 -17.66 2.88
CA GLY A 46 -3.92 -19.04 3.38
C GLY A 46 -3.07 -19.25 4.63
N LYS A 47 -3.19 -20.44 5.23
CA LYS A 47 -2.58 -20.78 6.51
C LYS A 47 -1.05 -20.60 6.49
N GLY A 48 -0.49 -20.02 7.54
CA GLY A 48 0.94 -19.76 7.70
C GLY A 48 1.41 -18.48 7.02
N ALA A 49 0.52 -17.72 6.38
CA ALA A 49 0.89 -16.44 5.80
C ALA A 49 1.15 -15.39 6.90
N PRO A 50 2.33 -14.73 6.89
CA PRO A 50 2.67 -13.71 7.84
C PRO A 50 1.95 -12.40 7.52
N GLY A 51 1.91 -11.50 8.50
CA GLY A 51 1.46 -10.12 8.28
C GLY A 51 -0.06 -9.92 8.35
N LEU A 52 -0.51 -8.80 7.80
CA LEU A 52 -1.85 -8.28 7.94
C LEU A 52 -2.49 -8.00 6.59
N GLN A 53 -3.78 -8.28 6.46
CA GLN A 53 -4.62 -7.62 5.49
C GLN A 53 -5.15 -6.32 6.09
N VAL A 54 -5.01 -5.23 5.35
CA VAL A 54 -5.42 -3.88 5.77
C VAL A 54 -6.63 -3.43 4.96
N ALA A 55 -7.59 -2.86 5.65
CA ALA A 55 -8.70 -2.11 5.07
C ALA A 55 -8.81 -0.73 5.75
N ILE A 56 -9.26 0.27 5.01
CA ILE A 56 -9.49 1.62 5.54
C ILE A 56 -10.95 2.01 5.29
N PRO A 57 -11.67 2.55 6.28
CA PRO A 57 -13.01 3.07 6.06
C PRO A 57 -13.06 4.14 4.98
N GLY A 58 -14.13 4.15 4.18
CA GLY A 58 -14.40 5.21 3.21
C GLY A 58 -13.78 5.04 1.82
N GLY A 59 -12.83 4.10 1.62
CA GLY A 59 -12.26 3.90 0.29
C GLY A 59 -11.37 2.67 0.13
N PRO A 60 -10.89 2.42 -1.11
CA PRO A 60 -9.96 1.33 -1.41
C PRO A 60 -8.64 1.54 -0.66
N ALA A 61 -8.16 0.47 0.00
CA ALA A 61 -6.93 0.54 0.78
C ALA A 61 -5.70 0.91 -0.07
N SER A 62 -5.67 0.46 -1.32
CA SER A 62 -4.60 0.78 -2.27
C SER A 62 -4.41 2.28 -2.54
N ALA A 63 -5.47 3.09 -2.41
CA ALA A 63 -5.38 4.53 -2.62
C ALA A 63 -4.43 5.21 -1.62
N TRP A 64 -4.25 4.63 -0.43
CA TRP A 64 -3.33 5.15 0.57
C TRP A 64 -1.87 5.10 0.14
N LEU A 65 -1.50 4.22 -0.80
CA LEU A 65 -0.14 4.15 -1.35
C LEU A 65 0.13 5.24 -2.39
N SER A 66 -0.91 5.89 -2.92
CA SER A 66 -0.79 6.83 -4.04
C SER A 66 -0.32 8.23 -3.66
N HIS A 67 -0.21 8.55 -2.37
CA HIS A 67 0.19 9.86 -1.89
C HIS A 67 1.13 9.76 -0.68
N PRO A 68 2.20 10.58 -0.61
CA PRO A 68 3.22 10.52 0.44
C PRO A 68 2.70 10.51 1.87
N GLN A 69 1.77 11.43 2.16
CA GLN A 69 1.25 11.60 3.51
C GLN A 69 0.41 10.40 4.00
N PRO A 70 -0.68 9.98 3.32
CA PRO A 70 -1.41 8.76 3.68
C PRO A 70 -0.50 7.53 3.74
N PHE A 71 0.41 7.36 2.78
CA PHE A 71 1.25 6.17 2.76
C PHE A 71 2.18 6.11 3.97
N THR A 72 2.78 7.24 4.35
CA THR A 72 3.64 7.34 5.54
C THR A 72 2.88 7.03 6.84
N ILE A 73 1.63 7.46 6.95
CA ILE A 73 0.78 7.19 8.12
C ILE A 73 0.47 5.69 8.21
N LEU A 74 0.02 5.10 7.10
CA LEU A 74 -0.23 3.68 7.00
C LEU A 74 1.03 2.86 7.32
N ASP A 75 2.17 3.22 6.73
CA ASP A 75 3.41 2.47 6.87
C ASP A 75 3.93 2.44 8.29
N ARG A 76 3.98 3.62 8.93
CA ARG A 76 4.35 3.71 10.35
C ARG A 76 3.41 2.89 11.23
N HIS A 77 2.11 2.94 10.95
CA HIS A 77 1.13 2.20 11.75
C HIS A 77 1.34 0.68 11.63
N VAL A 78 1.43 0.17 10.41
CA VAL A 78 1.52 -1.28 10.17
C VAL A 78 2.88 -1.84 10.56
N SER A 79 3.97 -1.11 10.31
CA SER A 79 5.28 -1.46 10.86
C SER A 79 5.29 -1.48 12.39
N GLY A 80 4.59 -0.55 13.03
CA GLY A 80 4.43 -0.56 14.48
C GLY A 80 3.67 -1.80 15.00
N LEU A 81 2.63 -2.24 14.30
CA LEU A 81 1.88 -3.46 14.64
C LEU A 81 2.69 -4.74 14.44
N LEU A 82 3.52 -4.79 13.40
CA LEU A 82 4.33 -5.97 13.06
C LEU A 82 5.71 -5.98 13.74
N GLY A 83 6.16 -4.86 14.32
CA GLY A 83 7.43 -4.75 15.01
C GLY A 83 8.65 -4.64 14.10
N GLU A 84 8.46 -4.53 12.78
CA GLU A 84 9.53 -4.43 11.79
C GLU A 84 9.11 -3.64 10.54
N ARG A 85 10.05 -3.42 9.61
CA ARG A 85 9.75 -2.84 8.30
C ARG A 85 8.88 -3.79 7.49
N VAL A 86 7.97 -3.25 6.69
CA VAL A 86 7.01 -4.04 5.91
C VAL A 86 7.16 -3.75 4.43
N GLY A 87 6.69 -4.69 3.62
CA GLY A 87 6.32 -4.42 2.23
C GLY A 87 4.89 -4.84 1.96
N TYR A 88 4.38 -4.36 0.83
CA TYR A 88 2.97 -4.41 0.48
C TYR A 88 2.75 -5.24 -0.77
N LEU A 89 1.80 -6.17 -0.68
CA LEU A 89 1.21 -6.80 -1.85
C LEU A 89 -0.11 -6.10 -2.14
N VAL A 90 -0.29 -5.65 -3.37
CA VAL A 90 -1.50 -4.93 -3.82
C VAL A 90 -2.19 -5.70 -4.95
N PRO A 91 -2.76 -6.88 -4.64
CA PRO A 91 -3.44 -7.71 -5.64
C PRO A 91 -4.67 -7.02 -6.23
N SER A 92 -5.38 -6.14 -5.52
CA SER A 92 -6.49 -5.38 -6.12
C SER A 92 -6.69 -4.04 -5.41
N GLN A 93 -7.66 -3.25 -5.88
CA GLN A 93 -7.96 -1.95 -5.25
C GLN A 93 -8.34 -2.08 -3.76
N THR A 94 -9.04 -3.15 -3.40
CA THR A 94 -9.59 -3.36 -2.05
C THR A 94 -8.75 -4.31 -1.20
N ILE A 95 -7.84 -5.06 -1.81
CA ILE A 95 -6.97 -6.00 -1.09
C ILE A 95 -5.57 -5.39 -1.01
N LEU A 96 -5.23 -4.96 0.21
CA LEU A 96 -3.89 -4.54 0.58
C LEU A 96 -3.37 -5.47 1.67
N LEU A 97 -2.22 -6.08 1.42
CA LEU A 97 -1.54 -6.96 2.38
C LEU A 97 -0.22 -6.30 2.75
N ALA A 98 0.09 -6.27 4.04
CA ALA A 98 1.36 -5.82 4.57
C ALA A 98 2.05 -6.99 5.24
N LEU A 99 3.22 -7.36 4.72
CA LEU A 99 4.03 -8.47 5.21
C LEU A 99 5.33 -7.92 5.81
N PRO A 100 5.87 -8.56 6.85
CA PRO A 100 7.27 -8.41 7.25
C PRO A 100 8.19 -8.37 6.03
N LEU A 101 9.13 -7.42 5.99
CA LEU A 101 10.07 -7.31 4.87
C LEU A 101 10.94 -8.56 4.76
N SER A 102 11.28 -9.18 5.90
CA SER A 102 11.99 -10.46 6.01
C SER A 102 11.27 -11.64 5.35
N GLU A 103 9.95 -11.56 5.19
CA GLU A 103 9.13 -12.61 4.57
C GLU A 103 8.88 -12.37 3.07
N LEU A 104 9.38 -11.26 2.51
CA LEU A 104 9.22 -10.90 1.09
C LEU A 104 10.36 -11.39 0.20
N ASP A 105 11.44 -11.92 0.78
CA ASP A 105 12.55 -12.52 0.03
C ASP A 105 12.08 -13.73 -0.78
N ASP A 106 11.15 -14.50 -0.23
CA ASP A 106 10.49 -15.60 -0.93
C ASP A 106 9.21 -15.06 -1.59
N LEU A 107 9.27 -14.80 -2.90
CA LEU A 107 8.12 -14.32 -3.69
C LEU A 107 6.91 -15.29 -3.70
N LYS A 108 6.94 -16.41 -2.96
CA LYS A 108 5.78 -17.30 -2.75
C LYS A 108 4.50 -16.53 -2.42
N TRP A 109 4.57 -15.53 -1.54
CA TRP A 109 3.38 -14.80 -1.09
C TRP A 109 2.85 -13.87 -2.18
N ALA A 110 3.74 -13.24 -2.94
CA ALA A 110 3.38 -12.42 -4.11
C ALA A 110 2.73 -13.28 -5.21
N LYS A 111 3.29 -14.46 -5.49
CA LYS A 111 2.71 -15.43 -6.43
C LYS A 111 1.34 -15.91 -5.97
N GLN A 112 1.19 -16.21 -4.68
CA GLN A 112 -0.08 -16.66 -4.11
C GLN A 112 -1.14 -15.56 -4.11
N ALA A 113 -0.75 -14.31 -3.83
CA ALA A 113 -1.65 -13.17 -3.95
C ALA A 113 -2.15 -13.02 -5.39
N SER A 114 -1.23 -13.07 -6.36
CA SER A 114 -1.54 -12.98 -7.79
C SER A 114 -2.48 -14.11 -8.23
N ALA A 115 -2.21 -15.35 -7.83
CA ALA A 115 -3.03 -16.51 -8.18
C ALA A 115 -4.46 -16.46 -7.60
N ARG A 116 -4.68 -15.69 -6.52
CA ARG A 116 -5.99 -15.48 -5.89
C ARG A 116 -6.70 -14.21 -6.35
N THR A 117 -6.04 -13.43 -7.21
CA THR A 117 -6.60 -12.20 -7.78
C THR A 117 -7.45 -12.55 -8.98
N LEU A 118 -8.61 -11.92 -9.11
CA LEU A 118 -9.45 -12.07 -10.29
C LEU A 118 -8.74 -11.49 -11.53
N VAL A 119 -8.94 -12.15 -12.67
CA VAL A 119 -8.36 -11.69 -13.94
C VAL A 119 -8.82 -10.25 -14.23
N GLY A 120 -7.85 -9.36 -14.45
CA GLY A 120 -8.12 -7.94 -14.73
C GLY A 120 -8.23 -7.04 -13.51
N GLU A 121 -8.20 -7.57 -12.28
CA GLU A 121 -8.21 -6.74 -11.05
C GLU A 121 -6.81 -6.44 -10.50
N GLN A 122 -5.77 -7.09 -11.05
CA GLN A 122 -4.41 -6.97 -10.55
C GLN A 122 -3.86 -5.55 -10.70
N LEU A 123 -3.58 -4.90 -9.56
CA LEU A 123 -2.97 -3.57 -9.54
C LEU A 123 -1.45 -3.65 -9.66
N LEU A 124 -0.79 -4.41 -8.77
CA LEU A 124 0.66 -4.59 -8.77
C LEU A 124 1.02 -6.08 -8.83
N SER A 125 2.04 -6.40 -9.64
CA SER A 125 2.56 -7.76 -9.81
C SER A 125 3.74 -8.08 -8.90
N SER A 126 4.44 -7.06 -8.43
CA SER A 126 5.54 -7.18 -7.47
C SER A 126 5.21 -6.51 -6.13
N PRO A 127 5.82 -6.96 -5.03
CA PRO A 127 5.73 -6.27 -3.75
C PRO A 127 6.32 -4.86 -3.85
N VAL A 128 5.78 -3.92 -3.09
CA VAL A 128 6.34 -2.57 -2.97
C VAL A 128 6.68 -2.26 -1.52
N THR A 129 7.66 -1.39 -1.31
CA THR A 129 8.04 -0.88 0.01
C THR A 129 7.80 0.62 0.07
N TRP A 130 7.65 1.15 1.28
CA TRP A 130 7.64 2.58 1.50
C TRP A 130 9.06 3.13 1.38
N THR A 131 9.26 4.11 0.50
CA THR A 131 10.51 4.86 0.34
C THR A 131 10.21 6.34 0.09
N HIS A 132 10.59 7.21 1.03
CA HIS A 132 10.36 8.66 0.95
C HIS A 132 8.90 9.05 0.68
N GLY A 133 7.93 8.28 1.21
CA GLY A 133 6.50 8.53 0.96
C GLY A 133 5.93 7.80 -0.25
N PHE A 134 6.75 7.18 -1.10
CA PHE A 134 6.29 6.58 -2.34
C PHE A 134 6.47 5.05 -2.35
N PRO A 135 5.58 4.32 -3.05
CA PRO A 135 5.77 2.90 -3.29
C PRO A 135 6.93 2.72 -4.26
N VAL A 136 7.92 1.94 -3.85
CA VAL A 136 9.03 1.51 -4.70
C VAL A 136 9.03 0.00 -4.72
N GLU A 137 9.24 -0.59 -5.89
CA GLU A 137 9.35 -2.05 -6.02
C GLU A 137 10.34 -2.59 -4.99
N ALA A 138 9.92 -3.61 -4.25
CA ALA A 138 10.77 -4.24 -3.25
C ALA A 138 12.02 -4.77 -3.95
N PRO A 139 13.22 -4.52 -3.41
CA PRO A 139 14.44 -5.07 -3.98
C PRO A 139 14.27 -6.59 -4.09
N ALA A 140 14.62 -7.14 -5.26
CA ALA A 140 14.70 -8.58 -5.40
C ALA A 140 15.57 -9.15 -4.27
N PRO A 141 15.24 -10.32 -3.71
CA PRO A 141 16.09 -10.97 -2.72
C PRO A 141 17.51 -10.98 -3.29
N MET A 142 18.44 -10.31 -2.61
CA MET A 142 19.84 -10.44 -2.98
C MET A 142 20.16 -11.92 -2.82
N LEU A 143 20.50 -12.59 -3.92
CA LEU A 143 21.08 -13.92 -3.88
C LEU A 143 22.35 -13.80 -3.02
N THR A 144 22.25 -14.12 -1.73
CA THR A 144 23.42 -14.49 -0.95
C THR A 144 23.90 -15.78 -1.58
N HIS A 145 24.81 -15.65 -2.54
CA HIS A 145 25.59 -16.78 -3.01
C HIS A 145 26.29 -17.42 -1.79
N PRO A 146 26.31 -18.75 -1.72
CA PRO A 146 26.83 -19.52 -0.58
C PRO A 146 28.32 -19.25 -0.30
#